data_AF-A0A6A4RNN4-F1
#
_entry.id   AF-A0A6A4RNN4-F1
#
_cell.length_a   1.000
_cell.length_b   1.000
_cell.length_c   1.000
_cell.angle_alpha   90.00
_cell.angle_beta   90.00
_cell.angle_gamma   90.00
#
_symmetry.space_group_name_H-M   'P 1'
#
loop_
_entity.id
_entity.type
_entity.pdbx_description
1 polymer ?
#
loop_
_entity_poly.entity_id
_entity_poly.type
_entity_poly.pdbx_seq_one_letter_code
_entity_poly.pdbx_strand_id
1 'polypeptide(L)'
;MEITAVDVGVVAVKGLFSGRYLAMNDKGRLYASEVFNKECEFVERIHELGYNTYASRHHSTEQQLPPGGSGGNKRRASAKRQWYVSINGKGRPRRGFKTRSTDKAALFLPRVLGNKDHEMVRRLRDSQSAHRHSSHGERRRRRHRARKGRG
;
A
#
# COMPACT_ATOMS: atom_id res chain seq x y z
N MET A 1 -10.95 -1.34 -3.34
CA MET A 1 -9.48 -1.53 -3.29
C MET A 1 -9.21 -3.02 -3.31
N GLU A 2 -7.99 -3.42 -3.64
CA GLU A 2 -7.52 -4.80 -3.56
C GLU A 2 -6.35 -4.86 -2.58
N ILE A 3 -6.38 -5.83 -1.67
CA ILE A 3 -5.30 -6.10 -0.72
C ILE A 3 -4.72 -7.46 -1.10
N THR A 4 -3.41 -7.51 -1.29
CA THR A 4 -2.71 -8.73 -1.72
C THR A 4 -1.58 -9.01 -0.74
N ALA A 5 -1.52 -10.22 -0.19
CA ALA A 5 -0.38 -10.66 0.59
C ALA A 5 0.84 -10.80 -0.32
N VAL A 6 1.93 -10.14 0.05
CA VAL A 6 3.23 -10.24 -0.64
C VAL A 6 4.24 -11.06 0.17
N ASP A 7 4.00 -11.20 1.47
CA ASP A 7 4.76 -12.02 2.40
C ASP A 7 3.86 -12.32 3.63
N VAL A 8 4.32 -13.19 4.55
CA VAL A 8 3.61 -13.49 5.79
C VAL A 8 3.42 -12.21 6.62
N GLY A 9 2.16 -11.79 6.75
CA GLY A 9 1.80 -10.56 7.46
C GLY A 9 2.21 -9.27 6.75
N VAL A 10 2.57 -9.32 5.46
CA VAL A 10 2.89 -8.14 4.65
C VAL A 10 1.96 -8.06 3.45
N VAL A 11 1.37 -6.89 3.25
CA VAL A 11 0.40 -6.65 2.20
C VAL A 11 0.82 -5.50 1.28
N ALA A 12 0.35 -5.57 0.03
CA ALA A 12 0.27 -4.46 -0.89
C ALA A 12 -1.19 -4.03 -1.03
N VAL A 13 -1.46 -2.73 -1.09
CA VAL A 13 -2.80 -2.18 -1.28
C VAL A 13 -2.88 -1.46 -2.63
N LYS A 14 -3.82 -1.86 -3.48
CA LYS A 14 -4.00 -1.30 -4.83
C LYS A 14 -5.38 -0.68 -5.00
N GLY A 15 -5.42 0.52 -5.58
CA GLY A 15 -6.64 1.12 -6.09
C GLY A 15 -7.01 0.46 -7.41
N LEU A 16 -8.16 -0.22 -7.47
CA LEU A 16 -8.59 -0.93 -8.69
C LEU A 16 -8.79 0.04 -9.87
N PHE A 17 -9.51 1.14 -9.66
CA PHE A 17 -9.82 2.11 -10.72
C PHE A 17 -8.62 2.95 -11.16
N SER A 18 -7.77 3.38 -10.22
CA SER A 18 -6.56 4.14 -10.55
C SER A 18 -5.43 3.25 -11.07
N GLY A 19 -5.47 1.95 -10.77
CA GLY A 19 -4.38 1.01 -11.04
C GLY A 19 -3.12 1.27 -10.19
N ARG A 20 -3.16 2.20 -9.23
CA ARG A 20 -2.00 2.63 -8.43
C ARG A 20 -1.93 1.93 -7.08
N TYR A 21 -0.72 1.67 -6.61
CA TYR A 21 -0.42 1.13 -5.29
C TYR A 21 -0.34 2.25 -4.25
N LEU A 22 -0.88 2.01 -3.06
CA LEU A 22 -0.58 2.84 -1.90
C LEU A 22 0.90 2.64 -1.55
N ALA A 23 1.62 3.73 -1.30
CA ALA A 23 3.02 3.70 -0.91
C ALA A 23 3.35 4.78 0.14
N MET A 24 4.41 4.58 0.91
CA MET A 24 4.90 5.54 1.91
C MET A 24 6.39 5.80 1.72
N ASN A 25 6.75 7.06 1.47
CA ASN A 25 8.17 7.43 1.30
C ASN A 25 8.93 7.64 2.62
N ASP A 26 10.23 7.88 2.47
CA ASP A 26 11.19 8.24 3.52
C ASP A 26 10.82 9.48 4.35
N LYS A 27 9.94 10.35 3.84
CA LYS A 27 9.38 11.50 4.58
C LYS A 27 8.08 11.13 5.32
N GLY A 28 7.66 9.87 5.26
CA GLY A 28 6.45 9.33 5.86
C GLY A 28 5.19 9.81 5.14
N ARG A 29 5.28 10.34 3.92
CA ARG A 29 4.10 10.79 3.17
C ARG A 29 3.52 9.62 2.39
N LEU A 30 2.21 9.44 2.50
CA LEU A 30 1.46 8.51 1.66
C LEU A 30 1.30 9.08 0.26
N TYR A 31 1.47 8.25 -0.75
CA TYR A 31 1.27 8.60 -2.15
C TYR A 31 0.75 7.41 -2.95
N ALA A 32 0.34 7.66 -4.20
CA ALA A 32 -0.13 6.64 -5.12
C ALA A 32 0.98 6.34 -6.15
N SER A 33 1.61 5.17 -6.03
CA SER A 33 2.65 4.70 -6.94
C SER A 33 2.06 3.98 -8.15
N GLU A 34 2.53 4.31 -9.35
CA GLU A 34 2.13 3.59 -10.58
C GLU A 34 2.75 2.21 -10.70
N VAL A 35 3.95 2.05 -10.15
CA VAL A 35 4.72 0.80 -10.17
C VAL A 35 4.87 0.28 -8.75
N PHE A 36 4.71 -1.04 -8.57
CA PHE A 36 4.96 -1.69 -7.29
C PHE A 36 6.45 -1.57 -6.91
N ASN A 37 6.74 -1.19 -5.67
CA ASN A 37 8.08 -1.02 -5.14
C ASN A 37 8.08 -1.29 -3.62
N LYS A 38 9.26 -1.25 -2.98
CA LYS A 38 9.43 -1.48 -1.54
C LYS A 38 8.54 -0.58 -0.66
N GLU A 39 8.28 0.66 -1.09
CA GLU A 39 7.45 1.61 -0.33
C GLU A 39 5.97 1.24 -0.32
N CYS A 40 5.56 0.27 -1.15
CA CYS A 40 4.21 -0.28 -1.22
C CYS A 40 3.95 -1.43 -0.22
N GLU A 41 4.96 -1.86 0.53
CA GLU A 41 4.88 -2.99 1.45
C GLU A 41 4.53 -2.54 2.87
N PHE A 42 3.40 -3.03 3.36
CA PHE A 42 2.91 -2.74 4.71
C PHE A 42 2.77 -4.00 5.54
N VAL A 43 3.34 -3.98 6.75
CA VAL A 43 3.11 -5.03 7.76
C VAL A 43 1.70 -4.84 8.30
N GLU A 44 0.86 -5.84 8.08
CA GLU A 44 -0.51 -5.92 8.61
C GLU A 44 -0.48 -6.56 9.99
N ARG A 45 -1.12 -5.90 10.96
CA ARG A 45 -1.36 -6.44 12.30
C ARG A 45 -2.82 -6.27 12.68
N ILE A 46 -3.42 -7.35 13.17
CA ILE A 46 -4.75 -7.34 13.77
C ILE A 46 -4.60 -6.78 15.19
N HIS A 47 -5.28 -5.67 15.46
CA HIS A 47 -5.42 -5.08 16.78
C HIS A 47 -6.50 -5.83 17.55
N GLU A 48 -6.39 -5.83 18.88
CA GLU A 48 -7.24 -6.58 19.83
C GLU A 48 -8.76 -6.33 19.70
N LEU A 49 -9.16 -5.26 19.00
CA LEU A 49 -10.57 -4.87 18.80
C LEU A 49 -11.09 -5.17 17.39
N GLY A 50 -10.40 -6.04 16.63
CA GLY A 50 -10.81 -6.44 15.28
C GLY A 50 -10.50 -5.41 14.18
N TYR A 51 -9.73 -4.37 14.49
CA TYR A 51 -9.20 -3.42 13.51
C TYR A 51 -7.82 -3.85 13.03
N ASN A 52 -7.47 -3.55 11.79
CA ASN A 52 -6.14 -3.76 11.25
C ASN A 52 -5.34 -2.46 11.28
N THR A 53 -4.03 -2.60 11.51
CA THR A 53 -3.04 -1.54 11.34
C THR A 53 -2.07 -1.93 10.23
N TYR A 54 -1.54 -0.92 9.54
CA TYR A 54 -0.60 -1.10 8.43
C TYR A 54 0.63 -0.23 8.66
N ALA A 55 1.74 -0.86 9.04
CA ALA A 55 3.01 -0.19 9.24
C ALA A 55 3.88 -0.30 7.99
N SER A 56 4.62 0.75 7.61
CA SER A 56 5.66 0.60 6.58
C SER A 56 6.65 -0.49 7.01
N ARG A 57 6.94 -1.44 6.11
CA ARG A 57 7.93 -2.48 6.36
C ARG A 57 9.35 -1.91 6.50
N HIS A 58 9.63 -0.82 5.78
CA HIS A 58 10.99 -0.31 5.59
C HIS A 58 11.26 1.01 6.33
N HIS A 59 10.24 1.64 6.93
CA HIS A 59 10.40 2.92 7.61
C HIS A 59 10.03 2.87 9.10
N SER A 60 10.95 3.39 9.91
CA SER A 60 10.82 3.51 11.36
C SER A 60 11.78 4.57 11.89
N THR A 61 11.48 5.16 13.03
CA THR A 61 12.43 5.97 13.79
C THR A 61 12.97 5.19 14.97
N GLU A 62 14.26 5.28 15.24
CA GLU A 62 14.81 4.84 16.52
C GLU A 62 14.48 5.89 17.59
N GLN A 63 13.79 5.46 18.64
CA GLN A 63 13.54 6.29 19.80
C GLN A 63 14.60 5.97 20.86
N GLN A 64 15.44 6.94 21.18
CA GLN A 64 16.30 6.87 22.36
C GLN A 64 15.40 6.96 23.60
N LEU A 65 15.48 5.97 24.49
CA LEU A 65 14.80 6.04 25.79
C LEU A 65 15.41 7.19 26.62
N PRO A 66 14.60 7.96 27.37
CA PRO A 66 15.11 9.01 28.24
C PRO A 66 16.11 8.42 29.26
N PRO A 67 17.14 9.19 29.68
CA PRO A 67 17.97 8.80 30.81
C PRO A 67 17.12 8.89 32.09
N GLY A 68 16.69 7.75 32.62
CA GLY A 68 15.93 7.68 33.87
C GLY A 68 16.59 6.70 34.85
N GLY A 69 17.27 7.27 35.85
CA GLY A 69 17.42 6.71 37.21
C GLY A 69 18.34 5.49 37.42
N SER A 70 19.50 5.75 38.05
CA SER A 70 20.39 4.82 38.76
C SER A 70 21.08 3.68 38.01
N GLY A 71 22.37 3.90 37.79
CA GLY A 71 23.41 2.90 38.11
C GLY A 71 23.47 1.66 37.23
N GLY A 72 24.27 1.72 36.16
CA GLY A 72 24.78 0.52 35.52
C GLY A 72 24.98 0.67 34.02
N ASN A 73 26.12 0.16 33.55
CA ASN A 73 26.58 0.15 32.16
C ASN A 73 25.71 -0.79 31.28
N LYS A 74 24.40 -0.52 31.16
CA LYS A 74 23.50 -1.23 30.23
C LYS A 74 23.38 -0.40 28.95
N ARG A 75 23.82 -0.96 27.83
CA ARG A 75 23.64 -0.42 26.47
C ARG A 75 22.23 0.17 26.36
N ARG A 76 22.11 1.47 26.07
CA ARG A 76 20.82 2.18 25.96
C ARG A 76 19.91 1.41 24.99
N ALA A 77 18.82 0.82 25.48
CA ALA A 77 17.86 0.14 24.60
C ALA A 77 17.17 1.20 23.72
N SER A 78 17.37 1.13 22.40
CA SER A 78 16.62 1.93 21.44
C SER A 78 15.33 1.20 21.07
N ALA A 79 14.18 1.84 21.28
CA ALA A 79 12.91 1.28 20.82
C ALA A 79 12.66 1.70 19.36
N LYS A 80 12.49 0.73 18.46
CA LYS A 80 12.15 1.01 17.05
C LYS A 80 10.68 1.39 16.96
N ARG A 81 10.40 2.63 16.59
CA ARG A 81 9.04 3.15 16.39
C ARG A 81 8.66 3.08 14.92
N GLN A 82 7.75 2.16 14.59
CA GLN A 82 7.24 1.97 13.24
C GLN A 82 6.40 3.15 12.76
N TRP A 83 6.29 3.30 11.43
CA TRP A 83 5.50 4.36 10.79
C TRP A 83 4.22 3.78 10.21
N TYR A 84 3.08 4.41 10.46
CA TYR A 84 1.77 3.83 10.16
C TYR A 84 1.01 4.59 9.06
N VAL A 85 0.36 3.84 8.17
CA VAL A 85 -0.70 4.37 7.31
C VAL A 85 -1.77 4.97 8.21
N SER A 86 -2.22 6.19 7.90
CA SER A 86 -3.23 6.86 8.72
C SER A 86 -3.92 8.01 8.01
N ILE A 87 -5.17 8.23 8.39
CA ILE A 87 -6.01 9.34 7.94
C ILE A 87 -6.54 10.10 9.16
N ASN A 88 -6.70 11.42 9.04
CA ASN A 88 -7.33 12.21 10.09
C ASN A 88 -8.87 12.18 9.98
N GLY A 89 -9.57 12.80 10.94
CA GLY A 89 -11.03 12.86 10.94
C GLY A 89 -11.66 13.61 9.75
N LYS A 90 -10.86 14.33 8.94
CA LYS A 90 -11.28 14.98 7.69
C LYS A 90 -10.95 14.12 6.45
N GLY A 91 -10.51 12.87 6.63
CA GLY A 91 -10.09 11.97 5.56
C GLY A 91 -8.74 12.28 4.92
N ARG A 92 -7.97 13.25 5.44
CA ARG A 92 -6.65 13.59 4.87
C ARG A 92 -5.56 12.66 5.41
N PRO A 93 -4.61 12.21 4.57
CA PRO A 93 -3.51 11.36 5.00
C PRO A 93 -2.59 12.09 5.99
N ARG A 94 -2.06 11.35 6.99
CA ARG A 94 -1.07 11.84 7.95
C ARG A 94 0.33 11.32 7.61
N ARG A 95 1.37 11.97 8.14
CA ARG A 95 2.76 11.49 8.03
C ARG A 95 2.95 10.27 8.95
N GLY A 96 3.54 9.19 8.44
CA GLY A 96 3.62 7.90 9.12
C GLY A 96 4.29 7.94 10.50
N PHE A 97 5.39 8.68 10.66
CA PHE A 97 6.05 8.83 11.98
C PHE A 97 5.28 9.69 12.98
N LYS A 98 4.22 10.40 12.56
CA LYS A 98 3.35 11.14 13.48
C LYS A 98 2.26 10.27 14.09
N THR A 99 2.20 9.00 13.72
CA THR A 99 1.12 8.09 14.08
C THR A 99 1.66 6.93 14.92
N ARG A 100 0.87 6.44 15.87
CA ARG A 100 1.12 5.21 16.64
C ARG A 100 0.10 4.14 16.26
N SER A 101 0.41 2.87 16.54
CA SER A 101 -0.53 1.75 16.32
C SER A 101 -1.84 1.91 17.09
N THR A 102 -1.80 2.56 18.25
CA THR A 102 -2.95 2.80 19.13
C THR A 102 -3.77 4.03 18.73
N ASP A 103 -3.29 4.86 17.80
CA ASP A 103 -4.04 6.03 17.35
C ASP A 103 -5.26 5.57 16.54
N LYS A 104 -6.46 6.08 16.85
CA LYS A 104 -7.69 5.81 16.05
C LYS A 104 -7.50 6.09 14.56
N ALA A 105 -6.64 7.05 14.22
CA ALA A 105 -6.28 7.42 12.85
C ALA A 105 -5.57 6.29 12.06
N ALA A 106 -5.05 5.28 12.74
CA ALA A 106 -4.35 4.12 12.16
C ALA A 106 -5.19 2.83 12.15
N LEU A 107 -6.40 2.87 12.74
CA LEU A 107 -7.27 1.70 12.87
C LEU A 107 -8.21 1.63 11.66
N PHE A 108 -8.07 0.57 10.86
CA PHE A 108 -8.89 0.34 9.67
C PHE A 108 -9.69 -0.94 9.83
N LEU A 109 -10.95 -0.93 9.40
CA LEU A 109 -11.79 -2.12 9.34
C LEU A 109 -11.91 -2.56 7.87
N PRO A 110 -11.27 -3.66 7.45
CA PRO A 110 -11.49 -4.20 6.11
C PRO A 110 -12.96 -4.56 5.93
N ARG A 111 -13.60 -3.99 4.91
CA ARG A 111 -15.00 -4.29 4.55
C ARG A 111 -15.02 -5.04 3.22
N VAL A 112 -15.79 -6.12 3.19
CA VAL A 112 -16.05 -6.87 1.95
C VAL A 112 -16.89 -6.01 1.01
N LEU A 113 -16.68 -6.18 -0.29
CA LEU A 113 -17.43 -5.46 -1.32
C LEU A 113 -18.90 -5.90 -1.32
N GLY A 114 -19.82 -4.95 -1.50
CA GLY A 114 -21.22 -5.28 -1.73
C GLY A 114 -21.47 -5.71 -3.19
N ASN A 115 -22.65 -6.28 -3.47
CA ASN A 115 -23.00 -6.80 -4.80
C ASN A 115 -22.81 -5.76 -5.93
N LYS A 116 -23.21 -4.51 -5.69
CA LYS A 116 -23.02 -3.40 -6.66
C LYS A 116 -21.54 -3.11 -6.93
N ASP A 117 -20.72 -3.14 -5.89
CA ASP A 117 -19.27 -2.90 -6.02
C ASP A 117 -18.59 -4.04 -6.78
N HIS A 118 -19.03 -5.28 -6.56
CA HIS A 118 -18.57 -6.45 -7.32
C HIS A 118 -18.83 -6.30 -8.82
N GLU A 119 -20.00 -5.79 -9.21
CA GLU A 119 -20.33 -5.55 -10.61
C GLU A 119 -19.41 -4.49 -11.24
N MET A 120 -19.15 -3.40 -10.53
CA MET A 120 -18.22 -2.37 -10.99
C MET A 120 -16.81 -2.92 -11.21
N VAL A 121 -16.32 -3.76 -10.30
CA VAL A 121 -15.02 -4.42 -10.44
C VAL A 121 -15.00 -5.37 -11.64
N ARG A 122 -16.08 -6.13 -11.87
CA ARG A 122 -16.20 -7.01 -13.04
C ARG A 122 -16.12 -6.23 -14.35
N ARG A 123 -16.91 -5.18 -14.48
CA ARG A 123 -16.90 -4.30 -15.67
C ARG A 123 -15.52 -3.69 -15.93
N LEU A 124 -14.80 -3.30 -14.86
CA LEU A 124 -13.43 -2.79 -14.97
C LEU A 124 -12.45 -3.85 -15.50
N ARG A 125 -12.57 -5.10 -15.04
CA ARG A 125 -11.72 -6.20 -15.52
C ARG A 125 -12.01 -6.57 -16.98
N ASP A 126 -13.28 -6.56 -17.36
CA ASP A 126 -13.71 -6.83 -18.73
C ASP A 126 -13.18 -5.78 -19.71
N SER A 127 -13.25 -4.48 -19.36
CA SER A 127 -12.73 -3.39 -20.19
C SER A 127 -11.21 -3.44 -20.36
N GLN A 128 -10.46 -3.73 -19.29
CA GLN A 128 -9.01 -3.91 -19.38
C GLN A 128 -8.63 -5.10 -20.27
N SER A 129 -9.40 -6.18 -20.23
CA SER A 129 -9.17 -7.37 -21.05
C SER A 129 -9.42 -7.07 -22.54
N ALA A 130 -10.49 -6.33 -22.85
CA ALA A 130 -10.77 -5.88 -24.22
C ALA A 130 -9.65 -4.98 -24.78
N HIS A 131 -9.12 -4.03 -23.99
CA HIS A 131 -8.00 -3.18 -24.40
C HIS A 131 -6.70 -3.97 -24.67
N ARG A 132 -6.44 -5.04 -23.91
CA ARG A 132 -5.28 -5.92 -24.17
C ARG A 132 -5.44 -6.70 -25.47
N HIS A 133 -6.64 -7.19 -25.78
CA HIS A 133 -6.92 -7.87 -27.04
C HIS A 133 -6.83 -6.94 -28.26
N SER A 134 -7.37 -5.72 -28.17
CA SER A 134 -7.32 -4.75 -29.28
C SER A 134 -5.89 -4.29 -29.57
N SER A 135 -5.10 -3.97 -28.54
CA SER A 135 -3.69 -3.58 -28.69
C SER A 135 -2.82 -4.69 -29.29
N HIS A 136 -3.10 -5.96 -28.96
CA HIS A 136 -2.39 -7.08 -29.56
C HIS A 136 -2.77 -7.29 -31.04
N GLY A 137 -4.06 -7.17 -31.37
CA GLY A 137 -4.56 -7.23 -32.74
C GLY A 137 -3.98 -6.12 -33.63
N GLU A 138 -3.86 -4.90 -33.11
CA GLU A 138 -3.28 -3.77 -33.84
C GLU A 138 -1.77 -3.92 -34.06
N ARG A 139 -1.03 -4.41 -33.05
CA ARG A 139 0.39 -4.77 -33.19
C ARG A 139 0.60 -5.84 -34.27
N ARG A 140 -0.26 -6.87 -34.31
CA ARG A 140 -0.20 -7.93 -35.33
C ARG A 140 -0.49 -7.39 -36.73
N ARG A 141 -1.51 -6.53 -36.89
CA ARG A 141 -1.82 -5.86 -38.16
C ARG A 141 -0.69 -4.95 -38.64
N ARG A 142 -0.07 -4.16 -37.75
CA ARG A 142 1.10 -3.31 -38.08
C ARG A 142 2.28 -4.14 -38.57
N ARG A 143 2.61 -5.24 -37.89
CA ARG A 143 3.68 -6.17 -38.34
C ARG A 143 3.39 -6.76 -39.72
N HIS A 144 2.15 -7.09 -40.01
CA HIS A 144 1.75 -7.64 -41.31
C HIS A 144 1.83 -6.61 -42.44
N ARG A 145 1.49 -5.34 -42.18
CA ARG A 145 1.67 -4.23 -43.14
C ARG A 145 3.14 -3.91 -43.39
N ALA A 146 3.98 -3.87 -42.35
CA ALA A 146 5.41 -3.59 -42.48
C ALA A 146 6.16 -4.65 -43.32
N ARG A 147 5.69 -5.91 -43.32
CA ARG A 147 6.25 -6.98 -44.15
C ARG A 147 5.83 -6.88 -45.63
N LYS A 148 4.65 -6.32 -45.94
CA LYS A 148 4.15 -6.19 -47.31
C LYS A 148 4.71 -4.99 -48.09
N GLY A 149 5.34 -4.02 -47.42
CA GLY A 149 5.91 -2.82 -48.07
C GLY A 149 7.41 -2.91 -48.39
N ARG A 150 8.00 -4.11 -48.38
CA ARG A 150 9.44 -4.35 -48.64
C ARG A 150 9.70 -5.28 -49.83
N GLY A 151 8.71 -5.47 -50.70
CA GLY A 151 8.81 -6.30 -51.91
C GLY A 151 8.41 -5.49 -53.12
#